data_AF-A0A846CDK0-F1
#
_entry.id   AF-A0A846CDK0-F1
#
_cell.length_a   1.000
_cell.length_b   1.000
_cell.length_c   1.000
_cell.angle_alpha   90.00
_cell.angle_beta   90.00
_cell.angle_gamma   90.00
#
_symmetry.space_group_name_H-M   'P 1'
#
loop_
_entity.id
_entity.type
_entity.pdbx_description
1 polymer ?
#
loop_
_entity_poly.entity_id
_entity_poly.type
_entity_poly.pdbx_seq_one_letter_code
_entity_poly.pdbx_strand_id
1 'polypeptide(L)'
;MTEFSDLKSFLDSWEDRFVEVTEFDIFKHSPNGNINTDGTAACCDSPIFTKYHRYFKRSIEPGVRDLTIALILKLNCITYSSCQGHFSTTDAAMRQRYVAVMPRDEEEYQQLFNIFNQIAELTNYQFVENPVKVVVGNDDLESEGKTTKCLTLFFVSNNSDESEYFREIESVYNYVIQQINQMKN
;
A
#
# COMPACT_ATOMS: atom_id res chain seq x y z
N MET A 1 10.69 8.12 -6.75
CA MET A 1 11.65 7.05 -7.02
C MET A 1 12.00 6.43 -5.71
N THR A 2 11.52 5.21 -5.52
CA THR A 2 11.67 4.43 -4.29
C THR A 2 12.84 3.47 -4.47
N GLU A 3 13.78 3.44 -3.53
CA GLU A 3 14.87 2.46 -3.54
C GLU A 3 14.43 1.19 -2.81
N PHE A 4 14.76 0.02 -3.37
CA PHE A 4 14.47 -1.28 -2.77
C PHE A 4 15.72 -2.15 -2.84
N SER A 5 16.18 -2.63 -1.68
CA SER A 5 17.33 -3.54 -1.61
C SER A 5 16.89 -4.99 -1.71
N ASP A 6 17.64 -5.82 -2.44
CA ASP A 6 17.40 -7.27 -2.58
C ASP A 6 16.02 -7.63 -3.17
N LEU A 7 15.57 -6.85 -4.16
CA LEU A 7 14.29 -7.06 -4.83
C LEU A 7 14.17 -8.47 -5.42
N LYS A 8 15.24 -8.99 -6.02
CA LYS A 8 15.22 -10.31 -6.63
C LYS A 8 14.86 -11.40 -5.62
N SER A 9 15.51 -11.42 -4.45
CA SER A 9 15.22 -12.43 -3.42
C SER A 9 13.81 -12.25 -2.84
N PHE A 10 13.34 -11.02 -2.69
CA PHE A 10 11.96 -10.73 -2.29
C PHE A 10 10.93 -11.30 -3.28
N LEU A 11 11.14 -11.07 -4.59
CA LEU A 11 10.25 -11.59 -5.63
C LEU A 11 10.29 -13.13 -5.70
N ASP A 12 11.48 -13.71 -5.64
CA ASP A 12 11.68 -15.17 -5.66
C ASP A 12 10.98 -15.86 -4.46
N SER A 13 10.85 -15.15 -3.32
CA SER A 13 10.23 -15.66 -2.09
C SER A 13 8.76 -15.26 -1.90
N TRP A 14 8.18 -14.43 -2.77
CA TRP A 14 6.79 -13.95 -2.61
C TRP A 14 5.77 -15.10 -2.61
N GLU A 15 5.98 -16.12 -3.45
CA GLU A 15 5.13 -17.31 -3.53
C GLU A 15 5.64 -18.48 -2.66
N ASP A 16 6.75 -18.31 -1.95
CA ASP A 16 7.34 -19.38 -1.14
C ASP A 16 6.57 -19.57 0.18
N ARG A 17 6.01 -20.77 0.35
CA ARG A 17 5.27 -21.16 1.55
C ARG A 17 6.18 -21.64 2.69
N PHE A 18 7.47 -21.86 2.42
CA PHE A 18 8.45 -22.40 3.35
C PHE A 18 9.42 -21.31 3.84
N VAL A 19 8.87 -20.15 4.20
CA VAL A 19 9.67 -19.03 4.71
C VAL A 19 10.32 -19.41 6.04
N GLU A 20 11.65 -19.26 6.14
CA GLU A 20 12.39 -19.53 7.37
C GLU A 20 11.88 -18.66 8.52
N VAL A 21 11.71 -19.28 9.69
CA VAL A 21 11.22 -18.61 10.88
C VAL A 21 12.40 -17.88 11.53
N THR A 22 12.47 -16.56 11.40
CA THR A 22 13.41 -15.75 12.19
C THR A 22 12.87 -15.54 13.60
N GLU A 23 13.67 -15.84 14.63
CA GLU A 23 13.25 -15.83 16.04
C GLU A 23 13.01 -14.44 16.65
N PHE A 24 13.36 -13.35 15.96
CA PHE A 24 13.35 -12.01 16.53
C PHE A 24 12.27 -11.11 15.92
N ASP A 25 11.65 -10.26 16.75
CA ASP A 25 10.71 -9.23 16.31
C ASP A 25 11.49 -8.07 15.64
N ILE A 26 11.29 -7.88 14.33
CA ILE A 26 12.10 -6.98 13.47
C ILE A 26 11.41 -5.63 13.18
N PHE A 27 10.35 -5.28 13.91
CA PHE A 27 9.62 -4.03 13.69
C PHE A 27 9.12 -3.39 14.98
N LYS A 28 9.13 -2.07 14.99
CA LYS A 28 8.78 -1.21 16.12
C LYS A 28 7.62 -0.30 15.73
N HIS A 29 6.85 0.10 16.74
CA HIS A 29 5.85 1.16 16.59
C HIS A 29 6.47 2.48 17.02
N SER A 30 6.38 3.49 16.16
CA SER A 30 6.69 4.87 16.56
C SER A 30 5.59 5.43 17.49
N PRO A 31 5.87 6.49 18.27
CA PRO A 31 4.86 7.15 19.11
C PRO A 31 3.61 7.62 18.35
N ASN A 32 3.75 7.85 17.04
CA ASN A 32 2.68 8.32 16.15
C ASN A 32 1.98 7.17 15.40
N GLY A 33 2.28 5.92 15.74
CA GLY A 33 1.62 4.74 15.19
C GLY A 33 2.22 4.16 13.90
N ASN A 34 3.23 4.82 13.30
CA ASN A 34 3.96 4.24 12.15
C ASN A 34 4.63 2.92 12.54
N ILE A 35 4.67 1.95 11.63
CA ILE A 35 5.43 0.70 11.78
C ILE A 35 6.67 0.75 10.89
N ASN A 36 7.86 0.64 11.49
CA ASN A 36 9.15 0.63 10.77
C ASN A 36 10.20 -0.18 11.55
N THR A 37 11.39 -0.34 10.98
CA THR A 37 12.49 -1.12 11.60
C THR A 37 13.16 -0.38 12.76
N ASP A 38 13.16 0.95 12.76
CA ASP A 38 13.90 1.79 13.70
C ASP A 38 13.05 2.34 14.86
N GLY A 39 11.73 2.43 14.69
CA GLY A 39 10.76 2.97 15.65
C GLY A 39 10.58 4.49 15.58
N THR A 40 11.11 5.16 14.55
CA THR A 40 11.07 6.63 14.46
C THR A 40 9.86 7.14 13.67
N ALA A 41 9.58 8.44 13.71
CA ALA A 41 8.56 9.04 12.84
C ALA A 41 9.03 9.13 11.37
N ALA A 42 10.35 9.09 11.15
CA ALA A 42 10.96 9.05 9.83
C ALA A 42 10.90 7.60 9.33
N CYS A 43 9.92 7.28 8.50
CA CYS A 43 9.75 5.95 7.92
C CYS A 43 10.79 5.74 6.80
N CYS A 44 12.07 5.69 7.15
CA CYS A 44 13.17 5.46 6.21
C CYS A 44 13.20 3.98 5.78
N ASP A 45 12.89 3.07 6.71
CA ASP A 45 12.93 1.62 6.47
C ASP A 45 11.68 0.93 7.01
N SER A 46 10.78 0.51 6.11
CA SER A 46 9.66 -0.36 6.47
C SER A 46 10.09 -1.82 6.44
N PRO A 47 9.73 -2.65 7.43
CA PRO A 47 9.96 -4.09 7.38
C PRO A 47 9.18 -4.69 6.21
N ILE A 48 9.90 -5.28 5.25
CA ILE A 48 9.29 -5.91 4.08
C ILE A 48 9.21 -7.40 4.33
N PHE A 49 7.99 -7.93 4.33
CA PHE A 49 7.73 -9.35 4.51
C PHE A 49 6.98 -9.89 3.29
N THR A 50 7.24 -11.15 2.94
CA THR A 50 6.48 -11.87 1.92
C THR A 50 5.14 -12.34 2.49
N LYS A 51 4.14 -12.56 1.64
CA LYS A 51 2.75 -12.82 2.07
C LYS A 51 2.56 -14.04 2.99
N TYR A 52 3.47 -15.02 2.96
CA TYR A 52 3.44 -16.21 3.82
C TYR A 52 4.24 -16.06 5.12
N HIS A 53 5.01 -14.98 5.28
CA HIS A 53 5.76 -14.74 6.50
C HIS A 53 4.79 -14.52 7.69
N ARG A 54 5.05 -15.15 8.83
CA ARG A 54 4.16 -15.12 10.02
C ARG A 54 3.83 -13.72 10.53
N TYR A 55 4.70 -12.75 10.27
CA TYR A 55 4.52 -11.36 10.69
C TYR A 55 3.95 -10.45 9.60
N PHE A 56 3.73 -10.94 8.38
CA PHE A 56 3.22 -10.13 7.27
C PHE A 56 1.97 -9.33 7.65
N LYS A 57 0.94 -9.99 8.18
CA LYS A 57 -0.29 -9.30 8.57
C LYS A 57 -0.08 -8.32 9.72
N ARG A 58 0.87 -8.59 10.63
CA ARG A 58 1.17 -7.76 11.80
C ARG A 58 2.02 -6.54 11.45
N SER A 59 2.81 -6.60 10.38
CA SER A 59 3.63 -5.48 9.92
C SER A 59 2.85 -4.44 9.15
N ILE A 60 1.63 -4.76 8.69
CA ILE A 60 0.76 -3.81 7.99
C ILE A 60 -0.08 -3.04 9.00
N GLU A 61 -0.08 -1.72 8.84
CA GLU A 61 -0.86 -0.77 9.63
C GLU A 61 -2.37 -1.06 9.54
N PRO A 62 -3.12 -0.95 10.65
CA PRO A 62 -4.53 -1.32 10.69
C PRO A 62 -5.40 -0.65 9.60
N GLY A 63 -5.18 0.63 9.32
CA GLY A 63 -6.03 1.39 8.37
C GLY A 63 -5.82 1.04 6.89
N VAL A 64 -4.81 0.23 6.54
CA VAL A 64 -4.59 -0.28 5.17
C VAL A 64 -4.59 -1.79 5.05
N ARG A 65 -4.51 -2.51 6.17
CA ARG A 65 -4.35 -3.97 6.21
C ARG A 65 -5.36 -4.72 5.35
N ASP A 66 -6.64 -4.40 5.43
CA ASP A 66 -7.67 -5.16 4.75
C ASP A 66 -7.61 -4.96 3.23
N LEU A 67 -7.33 -3.75 2.77
CA LEU A 67 -7.04 -3.45 1.37
C LEU A 67 -5.79 -4.19 0.88
N THR A 68 -4.68 -4.13 1.62
CA THR A 68 -3.45 -4.84 1.25
C THR A 68 -3.71 -6.34 1.10
N ILE A 69 -4.42 -6.94 2.05
CA ILE A 69 -4.79 -8.36 1.98
C ILE A 69 -5.72 -8.64 0.81
N ALA A 70 -6.72 -7.79 0.55
CA ALA A 70 -7.65 -7.98 -0.56
C ALA A 70 -6.93 -7.94 -1.91
N LEU A 71 -6.00 -7.01 -2.12
CA LEU A 71 -5.19 -6.93 -3.35
C LEU A 71 -4.38 -8.22 -3.57
N ILE A 72 -3.79 -8.77 -2.51
CA ILE A 72 -3.02 -10.02 -2.61
C ILE A 72 -3.93 -11.22 -2.89
N LEU A 73 -5.05 -11.36 -2.17
CA LEU A 73 -5.88 -12.55 -2.26
C LEU A 73 -6.82 -12.55 -3.47
N LYS A 74 -7.25 -11.38 -3.94
CA LYS A 74 -8.21 -11.24 -5.05
C LYS A 74 -7.52 -10.96 -6.37
N LEU A 75 -6.50 -10.11 -6.36
CA LEU A 75 -5.83 -9.68 -7.59
C LEU A 75 -4.42 -10.26 -7.72
N ASN A 76 -4.01 -11.13 -6.79
CA ASN A 76 -2.68 -11.77 -6.78
C ASN A 76 -1.51 -10.76 -6.81
N CYS A 77 -1.71 -9.54 -6.30
CA CYS A 77 -0.69 -8.50 -6.34
C CYS A 77 0.51 -8.83 -5.45
N ILE A 78 1.68 -8.31 -5.83
CA ILE A 78 2.84 -8.16 -4.94
C ILE A 78 2.76 -6.77 -4.32
N THR A 79 2.68 -6.66 -3.00
CA THR A 79 2.64 -5.36 -2.30
C THR A 79 3.99 -5.10 -1.64
N TYR A 80 4.53 -3.89 -1.80
CA TYR A 80 5.87 -3.56 -1.28
C TYR A 80 5.90 -2.35 -0.35
N SER A 81 4.88 -1.49 -0.39
CA SER A 81 4.75 -0.34 0.51
C SER A 81 3.28 -0.01 0.77
N SER A 82 2.97 0.46 1.96
CA SER A 82 1.62 0.93 2.32
C SER A 82 1.70 1.90 3.49
N CYS A 83 0.73 2.80 3.59
CA CYS A 83 0.60 3.76 4.70
C CYS A 83 -0.88 3.96 4.99
N GLN A 84 -1.29 3.96 6.26
CA GLN A 84 -2.68 4.22 6.67
C GLN A 84 -3.08 5.70 6.59
N GLY A 85 -2.08 6.56 6.40
CA GLY A 85 -2.20 8.02 6.42
C GLY A 85 -1.97 8.58 7.83
N HIS A 86 -1.33 9.74 7.90
CA HIS A 86 -0.98 10.42 9.16
C HIS A 86 -1.09 11.92 9.01
N PHE A 87 -1.59 12.60 10.05
CA PHE A 87 -1.59 14.06 10.14
C PHE A 87 -0.19 14.64 9.95
N SER A 88 -0.13 15.87 9.48
CA SER A 88 1.11 16.64 9.51
C SER A 88 1.62 16.79 10.94
N THR A 89 2.93 16.84 11.06
CA THR A 89 3.66 17.09 12.31
C THR A 89 4.61 18.27 12.09
N THR A 90 5.34 18.67 13.13
CA THR A 90 6.38 19.70 13.02
C THR A 90 7.43 19.39 11.97
N ASP A 91 7.70 18.10 11.74
CA ASP A 91 8.84 17.63 10.96
C ASP A 91 8.44 16.93 9.65
N ALA A 92 7.14 16.73 9.41
CA ALA A 92 6.64 16.03 8.24
C ALA A 92 5.26 16.54 7.79
N ALA A 93 5.07 16.66 6.48
CA ALA A 93 3.77 16.92 5.89
C ALA A 93 2.79 15.75 6.11
N MET A 94 1.50 16.00 5.92
CA MET A 94 0.47 14.97 5.95
C MET A 94 0.78 13.85 4.96
N ARG A 95 0.60 12.61 5.42
CA ARG A 95 0.72 11.41 4.59
C ARG A 95 -0.67 10.92 4.24
N GLN A 96 -0.89 10.74 2.96
CA GLN A 96 -2.09 10.12 2.43
C GLN A 96 -2.04 8.61 2.60
N ARG A 97 -3.20 7.98 2.73
CA ARG A 97 -3.36 6.53 2.74
C ARG A 97 -3.07 5.96 1.35
N TYR A 98 -2.30 4.90 1.30
CA TYR A 98 -2.01 4.21 0.03
C TYR A 98 -1.61 2.74 0.21
N VAL A 99 -1.72 1.98 -0.87
CA VAL A 99 -1.07 0.67 -1.03
C VAL A 99 -0.38 0.64 -2.41
N ALA A 100 0.91 0.33 -2.41
CA ALA A 100 1.74 0.22 -3.60
C ALA A 100 1.94 -1.25 -3.99
N VAL A 101 1.78 -1.53 -5.27
CA VAL A 101 1.93 -2.85 -5.87
C VAL A 101 2.99 -2.86 -6.94
N MET A 102 3.61 -4.03 -7.10
CA MET A 102 4.67 -4.29 -8.05
C MET A 102 4.19 -5.37 -9.03
N PRO A 103 3.80 -5.00 -10.25
CA PRO A 103 3.51 -5.96 -11.29
C PRO A 103 4.75 -6.78 -11.64
N ARG A 104 4.58 -8.07 -11.96
CA ARG A 104 5.66 -8.99 -12.32
C ARG A 104 6.19 -8.73 -13.73
N ASP A 105 5.33 -8.24 -14.60
CA ASP A 105 5.64 -7.91 -15.99
C ASP A 105 4.72 -6.79 -16.52
N GLU A 106 4.94 -6.38 -17.77
CA GLU A 106 4.17 -5.33 -18.42
C GLU A 106 2.72 -5.74 -18.69
N GLU A 107 2.42 -7.03 -18.89
CA GLU A 107 1.05 -7.49 -19.08
C GLU A 107 0.24 -7.33 -17.78
N GLU A 108 0.80 -7.80 -16.66
CA GLU A 108 0.21 -7.61 -15.34
C GLU A 108 0.09 -6.12 -14.99
N TYR A 109 1.08 -5.30 -15.37
CA TYR A 109 1.02 -3.84 -15.17
C TYR A 109 -0.21 -3.25 -15.84
N GLN A 110 -0.42 -3.54 -17.13
CA GLN A 110 -1.56 -2.98 -17.87
C GLN A 110 -2.89 -3.50 -17.33
N GLN A 111 -2.97 -4.77 -16.95
CA GLN A 111 -4.16 -5.35 -16.33
C GLN A 111 -4.51 -4.65 -15.01
N LEU A 112 -3.54 -4.55 -14.09
CA LEU A 112 -3.73 -3.89 -12.79
C LEU A 112 -4.02 -2.40 -12.94
N PHE A 113 -3.36 -1.72 -13.88
CA PHE A 113 -3.63 -0.30 -14.16
C PHE A 113 -5.08 -0.08 -14.59
N ASN A 114 -5.59 -0.90 -15.50
CA ASN A 114 -6.98 -0.81 -15.94
C ASN A 114 -7.98 -1.11 -14.80
N ILE A 115 -7.71 -2.15 -14.01
CA ILE A 115 -8.52 -2.52 -12.85
C ILE A 115 -8.56 -1.38 -11.83
N PHE A 116 -7.41 -0.81 -11.49
CA PHE A 116 -7.32 0.27 -10.50
C PHE A 116 -7.98 1.54 -11.00
N ASN A 117 -7.83 1.90 -12.27
CA ASN A 117 -8.53 3.06 -12.85
C ASN A 117 -10.05 2.85 -12.83
N GLN A 118 -10.54 1.66 -13.19
CA GLN A 118 -11.96 1.36 -13.12
C GLN A 118 -12.50 1.48 -11.69
N ILE A 119 -11.77 0.97 -10.68
CA ILE A 119 -12.15 1.12 -9.27
C ILE A 119 -12.15 2.60 -8.86
N ALA A 120 -11.12 3.35 -9.26
CA ALA A 120 -10.98 4.76 -8.93
C ALA A 120 -12.13 5.57 -9.54
N GLU A 121 -12.47 5.35 -10.81
CA GLU A 121 -13.60 5.99 -11.51
C GLU A 121 -14.93 5.68 -10.83
N LEU A 122 -15.23 4.40 -10.59
CA LEU A 122 -16.47 3.98 -9.93
C LEU A 122 -16.60 4.57 -8.52
N THR A 123 -15.51 4.59 -7.77
CA THR A 123 -15.48 5.14 -6.41
C THR A 123 -15.66 6.64 -6.43
N ASN A 124 -14.92 7.35 -7.27
CA ASN A 124 -15.00 8.82 -7.36
C ASN A 124 -16.37 9.29 -7.88
N TYR A 125 -17.02 8.49 -8.74
CA TYR A 125 -18.39 8.73 -9.18
C TYR A 125 -19.40 8.53 -8.05
N GLN A 126 -19.29 7.43 -7.28
CA GLN A 126 -20.15 7.14 -6.14
C GLN A 126 -20.02 8.20 -5.03
N PHE A 127 -18.83 8.75 -4.85
CA PHE A 127 -18.48 9.72 -3.80
C PHE A 127 -18.11 11.09 -4.40
N VAL A 128 -18.94 11.61 -5.31
CA VAL A 128 -18.65 12.85 -6.04
C VAL A 128 -18.40 14.05 -5.13
N GLU A 129 -19.21 14.21 -4.07
CA GLU A 129 -19.07 15.31 -3.10
C GLU A 129 -18.08 15.01 -1.97
N ASN A 130 -17.59 13.77 -1.85
CA ASN A 130 -16.65 13.43 -0.78
C ASN A 130 -15.27 14.06 -1.05
N PRO A 131 -14.59 14.61 -0.03
CA PRO A 131 -13.29 15.25 -0.21
C PRO A 131 -12.16 14.26 -0.49
N VAL A 132 -12.34 12.98 -0.18
CA VAL A 132 -11.37 11.93 -0.47
C VAL A 132 -11.61 11.36 -1.87
N LYS A 133 -10.57 11.37 -2.71
CA LYS A 133 -10.57 10.80 -4.05
C LYS A 133 -9.59 9.63 -4.13
N VAL A 134 -9.95 8.64 -4.94
CA VAL A 134 -9.08 7.52 -5.27
C VAL A 134 -8.31 7.89 -6.53
N VAL A 135 -6.98 7.75 -6.50
CA VAL A 135 -6.11 8.04 -7.63
C VAL A 135 -5.14 6.89 -7.84
N VAL A 136 -4.88 6.56 -9.10
CA VAL A 136 -3.84 5.60 -9.49
C VAL A 136 -2.57 6.39 -9.81
N GLY A 137 -1.56 6.22 -8.97
CA GLY A 137 -0.23 6.76 -9.20
C GLY A 137 0.66 5.74 -9.90
N ASN A 138 1.54 6.22 -10.77
CA ASN A 138 2.69 5.45 -11.24
C ASN A 138 3.87 5.77 -10.30
N ASP A 139 4.61 4.74 -9.91
CA ASP A 139 5.90 4.91 -9.22
C ASP A 139 6.96 4.06 -9.92
N ASP A 140 8.21 4.46 -9.76
CA ASP A 140 9.36 3.73 -10.27
C ASP A 140 10.20 3.28 -9.07
N LEU A 141 10.42 1.97 -9.01
CA LEU A 141 11.23 1.33 -7.99
C LEU A 141 12.60 1.01 -8.58
N GLU A 142 13.65 1.56 -7.97
CA GLU A 142 15.02 1.27 -8.33
C GLU A 142 15.58 0.18 -7.42
N SER A 143 16.12 -0.88 -8.02
CA SER A 143 16.80 -1.97 -7.31
C SER A 143 17.90 -2.52 -8.18
N GLU A 144 19.09 -2.70 -7.60
CA GLU A 144 20.21 -3.41 -8.23
C GLU A 144 20.54 -2.88 -9.64
N GLY A 145 20.40 -1.56 -9.86
CA GLY A 145 20.65 -0.90 -11.15
C GLY A 145 19.55 -1.10 -12.20
N LYS A 146 18.37 -1.58 -11.80
CA LYS A 146 17.17 -1.72 -12.64
C LYS A 146 16.02 -0.90 -12.09
N THR A 147 15.22 -0.35 -13.01
CA THR A 147 13.97 0.33 -12.69
C THR A 147 12.78 -0.57 -13.01
N THR A 148 11.88 -0.75 -12.04
CA THR A 148 10.65 -1.52 -12.16
C THR A 148 9.46 -0.57 -12.01
N LYS A 149 8.56 -0.55 -13.01
CA LYS A 149 7.32 0.22 -12.93
C LYS A 149 6.40 -0.38 -11.89
N CYS A 150 5.86 0.48 -11.04
CA CYS A 150 4.95 0.14 -9.97
C CYS A 150 3.67 0.96 -10.08
N LEU A 151 2.62 0.47 -9.41
CA LEU A 151 1.33 1.15 -9.32
C LEU A 151 1.00 1.40 -7.85
N THR A 152 0.41 2.55 -7.57
CA THR A 152 -0.01 2.89 -6.21
C THR A 152 -1.46 3.35 -6.21
N LEU A 153 -2.28 2.72 -5.38
CA LEU A 153 -3.64 3.14 -5.15
C LEU A 153 -3.66 4.13 -3.97
N PHE A 154 -3.84 5.41 -4.28
CA PHE A 154 -3.86 6.49 -3.30
C PHE A 154 -5.28 6.92 -2.95
N PHE A 155 -5.47 7.28 -1.68
CA PHE A 155 -6.62 8.04 -1.21
C PHE A 155 -6.15 9.45 -0.92
N VAL A 156 -6.44 10.38 -1.82
CA VAL A 156 -5.95 11.77 -1.78
C VAL A 156 -7.05 12.70 -1.30
N SER A 157 -6.68 13.78 -0.60
CA SER A 157 -7.62 14.86 -0.32
C SER A 157 -7.74 15.77 -1.54
N ASN A 158 -8.95 16.20 -1.87
CA ASN A 158 -9.21 17.25 -2.86
C ASN A 158 -9.21 18.66 -2.24
N ASN A 159 -8.99 18.76 -0.93
CA ASN A 159 -8.90 20.02 -0.20
C ASN A 159 -7.73 19.99 0.81
N SER A 160 -7.51 21.11 1.48
CA SER A 160 -6.42 21.29 2.45
C SER A 160 -6.78 20.93 3.89
N ASP A 161 -7.99 20.46 4.19
CA ASP A 161 -8.41 20.12 5.55
C ASP A 161 -8.08 18.65 5.86
N GLU A 162 -7.00 18.44 6.62
CA GLU A 162 -6.58 17.11 7.05
C GLU A 162 -7.62 16.44 7.96
N SER A 163 -8.30 17.19 8.83
CA SER A 163 -9.29 16.63 9.75
C SER A 163 -10.50 16.11 9.01
N GLU A 164 -10.90 16.83 7.96
CA GLU A 164 -11.94 16.37 7.05
C GLU A 164 -11.52 15.12 6.27
N TYR A 165 -10.29 15.10 5.72
CA TYR A 165 -9.75 13.91 5.06
C TYR A 165 -9.82 12.65 5.95
N PHE A 166 -9.31 12.73 7.19
CA PHE A 166 -9.29 11.57 8.10
C PHE A 166 -10.68 11.18 8.61
N ARG A 167 -11.63 12.11 8.64
CA ARG A 167 -13.04 11.80 8.97
C ARG A 167 -13.75 11.06 7.85
N GLU A 168 -13.49 11.45 6.60
CA GLU A 168 -14.28 11.00 5.44
C GLU A 168 -13.68 9.79 4.69
N ILE A 169 -12.40 9.45 4.93
CA ILE A 169 -11.71 8.39 4.19
C ILE A 169 -12.34 7.01 4.34
N GLU A 170 -12.90 6.67 5.49
CA GLU A 170 -13.34 5.30 5.78
C GLU A 170 -14.47 4.83 4.86
N SER A 171 -15.42 5.70 4.49
CA SER A 171 -16.48 5.31 3.56
C SER A 171 -15.94 5.03 2.15
N VAL A 172 -14.96 5.81 1.71
CA VAL A 172 -14.31 5.64 0.40
C VAL A 172 -13.45 4.37 0.39
N TYR A 173 -12.66 4.16 1.44
CA TYR A 173 -11.82 2.98 1.64
C TYR A 173 -12.63 1.68 1.64
N ASN A 174 -13.73 1.63 2.40
CA ASN A 174 -14.58 0.45 2.46
C ASN A 174 -15.24 0.14 1.11
N TYR A 175 -15.61 1.16 0.33
CA TYR A 175 -16.16 0.94 -0.99
C TYR A 175 -15.13 0.38 -1.97
N VAL A 176 -13.87 0.84 -1.94
CA VAL A 176 -12.78 0.27 -2.73
C VAL A 176 -12.59 -1.22 -2.41
N ILE A 177 -12.57 -1.59 -1.12
CA ILE A 177 -12.48 -3.00 -0.70
C ILE A 177 -13.66 -3.81 -1.23
N GLN A 178 -14.87 -3.24 -1.19
CA GLN A 178 -16.06 -3.89 -1.74
C GLN A 178 -15.91 -4.14 -3.24
N GLN A 179 -15.45 -3.16 -4.02
CA GLN A 179 -15.23 -3.33 -5.46
C GLN A 179 -14.21 -4.44 -5.75
N ILE A 180 -13.09 -4.47 -5.04
CA ILE A 180 -12.06 -5.52 -5.18
C ILE A 180 -12.64 -6.90 -4.86
N ASN A 181 -13.44 -7.02 -3.79
CA ASN A 181 -14.03 -8.30 -3.39
C ASN A 181 -15.12 -8.81 -4.35
N GLN A 182 -15.71 -7.93 -5.16
CA GLN A 182 -16.71 -8.28 -6.17
C GLN A 182 -16.09 -8.70 -7.51
N MET A 183 -14.80 -8.44 -7.72
CA MET A 183 -14.10 -8.92 -8.91
C MET A 183 -14.02 -10.44 -8.90
N LYS A 184 -14.48 -11.05 -9.99
CA LYS A 184 -14.39 -12.49 -10.20
C LYS A 184 -13.01 -12.81 -10.75
N ASN A 185 -12.33 -13.74 -10.12
CA ASN A 185 -11.12 -14.37 -10.66
C ASN A 185 -11.47 -15.24 -11.88
#